data_AF-A0A9D2CNF6-F1
#
_entry.id   AF-A0A9D2CNF6-F1
#
_cell.length_a   1.000
_cell.length_b   1.000
_cell.length_c   1.000
_cell.angle_alpha   90.00
_cell.angle_beta   90.00
_cell.angle_gamma   90.00
#
_symmetry.space_group_name_H-M   'P 1'
#
loop_
_entity.id
_entity.type
_entity.pdbx_description
1 polymer ?
#
loop_
_entity_poly.entity_id
_entity_poly.type
_entity_poly.pdbx_seq_one_letter_code
_entity_poly.pdbx_strand_id
1 'polypeptide(L)'
;MEQKLDIASIRIMNYIVSETKNGNKPNALDIRKKFPKYDDQLNLEYLYRLGYIDSINGFFSGFLTATGIYGFRPTAKLMKFFESWKTTLVLFFLKSILVPVAVTVITTLLILLLNLKK
;
A
#
# COMPACT_ATOMS: atom_id res chain seq x y z
N MET A 1 4.82 -12.85 -17.17
CA MET A 1 5.82 -12.61 -16.10
C MET A 1 5.12 -11.78 -15.04
N GLU A 2 4.70 -12.37 -13.92
CA GLU A 2 4.07 -11.62 -12.83
C GLU A 2 5.13 -10.70 -12.20
N GLN A 3 5.05 -9.41 -12.49
CA GLN A 3 6.00 -8.44 -11.97
C GLN A 3 5.63 -8.10 -10.52
N LYS A 4 6.53 -8.41 -9.58
CA LYS A 4 6.32 -8.24 -8.14
C LYS A 4 6.65 -6.80 -7.75
N LEU A 5 5.69 -6.09 -7.18
CA LEU A 5 5.92 -4.80 -6.53
C LEU A 5 6.87 -4.97 -5.35
N ASP A 6 7.93 -4.16 -5.32
CA ASP A 6 8.86 -4.15 -4.20
C ASP A 6 8.35 -3.25 -3.05
N ILE A 7 8.98 -3.37 -1.89
CA ILE A 7 8.58 -2.63 -0.69
C ILE A 7 8.77 -1.11 -0.89
N ALA A 8 9.77 -0.70 -1.68
CA ALA A 8 10.01 0.71 -1.96
C ALA A 8 8.85 1.32 -2.76
N SER A 9 8.43 0.65 -3.84
CA SER A 9 7.28 1.06 -4.64
C SER A 9 6.00 1.15 -3.81
N ILE A 10 5.76 0.18 -2.92
CA ILE A 10 4.59 0.21 -2.01
C ILE A 10 4.63 1.41 -1.07
N ARG A 11 5.81 1.75 -0.53
CA ARG A 11 5.99 2.92 0.34
C ARG A 11 5.75 4.23 -0.39
N ILE A 12 6.29 4.35 -1.61
CA ILE A 12 6.09 5.54 -2.47
C ILE A 12 4.60 5.68 -2.84
N MET A 13 3.96 4.60 -3.26
CA MET A 13 2.52 4.57 -3.55
C MET A 13 1.67 5.00 -2.33
N ASN A 14 1.98 4.49 -1.14
CA ASN A 14 1.25 4.84 0.07
C ASN A 14 1.42 6.32 0.42
N TYR A 15 2.63 6.86 0.25
CA TYR A 15 2.91 8.28 0.46
C TYR A 15 2.13 9.17 -0.53
N ILE A 16 2.11 8.81 -1.82
CA ILE A 16 1.34 9.56 -2.83
C ILE A 16 -0.17 9.56 -2.47
N VAL A 17 -0.70 8.42 -2.04
CA VAL A 17 -2.10 8.32 -1.58
C VAL A 17 -2.36 9.18 -0.34
N SER A 18 -1.46 9.15 0.66
CA SER A 18 -1.66 9.93 1.90
C SER A 18 -1.59 11.43 1.66
N GLU A 19 -0.61 11.90 0.89
CA GLU A 19 -0.48 13.32 0.55
C GLU A 19 -1.68 13.80 -0.26
N THR A 20 -2.14 13.01 -1.23
CA THR A 20 -3.34 13.35 -2.02
C THR A 20 -4.59 13.49 -1.15
N LYS A 21 -4.76 12.60 -0.16
CA LYS A 21 -5.88 12.70 0.81
C LYS A 21 -5.81 13.95 1.68
N ASN A 22 -4.61 14.48 1.92
CA ASN A 22 -4.39 15.73 2.64
C ASN A 22 -4.52 16.97 1.74
N GLY A 23 -4.90 16.81 0.47
CA GLY A 23 -5.00 17.90 -0.51
C GLY A 23 -3.69 18.26 -1.19
N ASN A 24 -2.59 17.59 -0.86
CA ASN A 24 -1.28 17.83 -1.45
C ASN A 24 -1.09 17.02 -2.74
N LYS A 25 -0.21 17.51 -3.62
CA LYS A 25 0.19 16.80 -4.85
C LYS A 25 1.71 16.60 -4.80
N PRO A 26 2.20 15.49 -4.23
CA PRO A 26 3.62 15.30 -4.05
C PRO A 26 4.30 15.29 -5.42
N ASN A 27 5.35 16.08 -5.55
CA ASN A 27 6.19 16.09 -6.75
C ASN A 27 7.40 15.17 -6.58
N ALA A 28 8.14 14.94 -7.67
CA ALA A 28 9.31 14.07 -7.63
C ALA A 28 10.38 14.52 -6.63
N LEU A 29 10.58 15.83 -6.45
CA LEU A 29 11.53 16.36 -5.47
C LEU A 29 11.13 16.04 -4.02
N ASP A 30 9.84 16.15 -3.70
CA ASP A 30 9.31 15.82 -2.37
C ASP A 30 9.48 14.32 -2.07
N ILE A 31 9.20 13.49 -3.08
CA ILE A 31 9.37 12.04 -3.00
C ILE A 31 10.87 11.70 -2.82
N ARG A 32 11.77 12.35 -3.58
CA ARG A 32 13.23 12.18 -3.44
C ARG A 32 13.72 12.51 -2.04
N LYS A 33 13.26 13.64 -1.48
CA LYS A 33 13.62 14.07 -0.12
C LYS A 33 13.12 13.09 0.93
N LYS A 34 11.93 12.53 0.74
CA LYS A 34 11.34 11.56 1.67
C LYS A 34 11.97 10.16 1.55
N PHE A 35 12.41 9.80 0.36
CA PHE A 35 12.89 8.46 0.00
C PHE A 35 14.28 8.48 -0.67
N PRO A 36 15.32 9.08 -0.04
CA PRO A 36 16.60 9.37 -0.70
C PRO A 36 17.46 8.13 -1.01
N LYS A 37 17.12 6.97 -0.45
CA LYS A 37 17.86 5.72 -0.62
C LYS A 37 17.37 4.86 -1.78
N TYR A 38 16.29 5.25 -2.44
CA TYR A 38 15.69 4.49 -3.53
C TYR A 38 15.93 5.24 -4.84
N ASP A 39 16.10 4.49 -5.92
CA ASP A 39 16.03 5.05 -7.27
C ASP A 39 14.58 5.47 -7.54
N ASP A 40 14.24 6.64 -7.01
CA ASP A 40 12.90 7.19 -6.95
C ASP A 40 12.35 7.42 -8.35
N GLN A 41 13.20 7.90 -9.25
CA GLN A 41 12.84 8.15 -10.63
C GLN A 41 12.47 6.87 -11.37
N LEU A 42 13.27 5.80 -11.24
CA LEU A 42 12.97 4.50 -11.86
C LEU A 42 11.69 3.89 -11.28
N ASN A 43 11.47 4.02 -9.96
CA ASN A 43 10.25 3.55 -9.32
C ASN A 43 9.01 4.34 -9.74
N LEU A 44 9.10 5.66 -9.84
CA LEU A 44 7.98 6.51 -10.28
C LEU A 44 7.61 6.24 -11.74
N GLU A 45 8.60 6.06 -12.60
CA GLU A 45 8.36 5.64 -13.99
C GLU A 45 7.70 4.28 -14.05
N TYR A 46 8.19 3.33 -13.26
CA TYR A 46 7.62 1.99 -13.19
C TYR A 46 6.16 2.02 -12.71
N LEU A 47 5.87 2.76 -11.64
CA LEU A 47 4.51 2.92 -11.10
C LEU A 47 3.57 3.63 -12.08
N TYR A 48 4.08 4.59 -12.84
CA TYR A 48 3.35 5.26 -13.90
C TYR A 48 3.01 4.31 -15.05
N ARG A 49 4.00 3.54 -15.54
CA ARG A 49 3.81 2.53 -16.61
C ARG A 49 2.82 1.44 -16.21
N LEU A 50 2.82 1.05 -14.93
CA LEU A 50 1.83 0.09 -14.39
C LEU A 50 0.44 0.70 -14.17
N GLY A 51 0.26 2.01 -14.36
CA GLY A 51 -1.01 2.71 -14.21
C GLY A 51 -1.45 2.86 -12.75
N TYR A 52 -0.52 2.81 -11.78
CA TYR A 52 -0.82 3.07 -10.37
C TYR A 52 -0.83 4.57 -10.06
N ILE A 53 -0.04 5.36 -10.76
CA ILE A 53 0.01 6.81 -10.59
C ILE A 53 -0.13 7.50 -11.95
N ASP A 54 -0.73 8.69 -11.95
CA ASP A 54 -0.76 9.61 -13.08
C ASP A 54 0.17 10.79 -12.78
N SER A 55 0.77 11.37 -13.81
CA SER A 55 1.40 12.70 -13.73
C SER A 55 0.38 13.78 -14.03
N ILE A 56 0.40 14.84 -13.22
CA ILE A 56 -0.53 15.98 -13.33
C ILE A 56 -0.07 16.94 -14.45
N ASN A 57 1.23 17.05 -14.69
CA ASN A 57 1.83 18.02 -15.62
C ASN A 57 2.60 17.33 -16.77
N GLY A 58 2.27 16.06 -17.04
CA GLY A 58 3.00 15.21 -18.00
C GLY A 58 4.22 14.55 -17.35
N PHE A 59 4.34 13.23 -17.53
CA PHE A 59 5.54 12.48 -17.21
C PHE A 59 6.33 12.50 -18.54
N PHE A 60 7.51 13.14 -18.58
CA PHE A 60 8.32 13.36 -19.80
C PHE A 60 7.98 14.54 -20.75
N SER A 61 7.39 15.65 -20.28
CA SER A 61 7.17 16.83 -21.13
C SER A 61 7.94 18.07 -20.68
N GLY A 62 9.03 18.39 -21.39
CA GLY A 62 9.68 19.71 -21.41
C GLY A 62 10.45 20.13 -20.14
N PHE A 63 10.60 21.45 -19.97
CA PHE A 63 11.39 22.13 -18.92
C PHE A 63 11.07 21.65 -17.49
N LEU A 64 9.81 21.28 -17.20
CA LEU A 64 9.38 20.79 -15.88
C LEU A 64 9.93 19.39 -15.54
N THR A 65 10.26 18.59 -16.55
CA THR A 65 10.97 17.31 -16.38
C THR A 65 12.40 17.53 -15.91
N ALA A 66 13.06 18.56 -16.44
CA ALA A 66 14.45 18.91 -16.10
C ALA A 66 14.59 19.49 -14.68
N THR A 67 13.52 20.08 -14.13
CA THR A 67 13.49 20.65 -12.78
C THR A 67 12.95 19.69 -11.71
N GLY A 68 12.34 18.56 -12.10
CA GLY A 68 11.79 17.57 -11.14
C GLY A 68 10.49 18.02 -10.45
N ILE A 69 9.77 18.99 -11.02
CA ILE A 69 8.56 19.61 -10.42
C ILE A 69 7.27 19.02 -11.04
N TYR A 70 7.31 17.78 -11.54
CA TYR A 70 6.11 17.09 -11.97
C TYR A 70 5.42 16.42 -10.77
N GLY A 71 4.14 16.75 -10.58
CA GLY A 71 3.30 16.24 -9.49
C GLY A 71 2.62 14.93 -9.85
N PHE A 72 2.36 14.10 -8.84
CA PHE A 72 1.69 12.81 -9.01
C PHE A 72 0.34 12.76 -8.32
N ARG A 73 -0.56 11.96 -8.90
CA ARG A 73 -1.83 11.58 -8.27
C ARG A 73 -2.03 10.06 -8.33
N PRO A 74 -2.68 9.45 -7.33
CA PRO A 74 -3.05 8.05 -7.37
C PRO A 74 -4.16 7.83 -8.41
N THR A 75 -4.09 6.72 -9.14
CA THR A 75 -5.18 6.28 -10.02
C THR A 75 -6.24 5.49 -9.23
N ALA A 76 -7.40 5.27 -9.83
CA ALA A 76 -8.41 4.38 -9.27
C ALA A 76 -7.88 2.94 -9.05
N LYS A 77 -6.95 2.49 -9.90
CA LYS A 77 -6.29 1.18 -9.76
C LYS A 77 -5.50 1.11 -8.46
N LEU A 78 -4.75 2.16 -8.13
CA LEU A 78 -3.99 2.21 -6.88
C LEU A 78 -4.88 2.27 -5.64
N MET A 79 -5.96 3.04 -5.71
CA MET A 79 -6.91 3.12 -4.59
C MET A 79 -7.53 1.74 -4.31
N LYS A 80 -7.99 1.04 -5.34
CA LYS A 80 -8.50 -0.33 -5.22
C LYS A 80 -7.45 -1.32 -4.71
N PHE A 81 -6.19 -1.17 -5.11
CA PHE A 81 -5.10 -2.01 -4.62
C PHE A 81 -4.96 -1.88 -3.10
N PHE A 82 -4.94 -0.66 -2.55
CA PHE A 82 -4.82 -0.46 -1.10
C PHE A 82 -6.07 -0.88 -0.32
N GLU A 83 -7.27 -0.70 -0.89
CA GLU A 83 -8.51 -1.20 -0.30
C GLU A 83 -8.50 -2.74 -0.21
N SER A 84 -8.15 -3.41 -1.30
CA SER A 84 -8.02 -4.87 -1.34
C SER A 84 -6.96 -5.37 -0.37
N TRP A 85 -5.81 -4.69 -0.28
CA TRP A 85 -4.74 -5.05 0.65
C TRP A 85 -5.18 -4.93 2.12
N LYS A 86 -5.89 -3.86 2.48
CA LYS A 86 -6.47 -3.70 3.81
C LYS A 86 -7.49 -4.79 4.13
N THR A 87 -8.41 -5.07 3.22
CA THR A 87 -9.40 -6.14 3.39
C THR A 87 -8.72 -7.50 3.58
N THR A 88 -7.67 -7.77 2.80
CA THR A 88 -6.90 -9.01 2.89
C THR A 88 -6.20 -9.13 4.24
N LEU A 89 -5.60 -8.05 4.75
CA LEU A 89 -4.98 -8.04 6.09
C LEU A 89 -6.03 -8.30 7.18
N VAL A 90 -7.19 -7.65 7.12
CA VAL A 90 -8.28 -7.87 8.09
C VAL A 90 -8.75 -9.33 8.06
N LEU A 91 -8.98 -9.90 6.87
CA LEU A 91 -9.35 -11.31 6.71
C LEU A 91 -8.25 -12.25 7.21
N PHE A 92 -6.98 -11.92 6.97
CA PHE A 92 -5.85 -12.67 7.47
C PHE A 92 -5.83 -12.67 9.00
N PHE A 93 -5.97 -11.52 9.66
CA PHE A 93 -5.99 -11.44 11.13
C PHE A 93 -7.21 -12.14 11.74
N LEU A 94 -8.39 -12.01 11.13
CA LEU A 94 -9.59 -12.75 11.54
C LEU A 94 -9.37 -14.26 11.49
N LYS A 95 -8.80 -14.77 10.39
CA LYS A 95 -8.56 -16.20 10.22
C LYS A 95 -7.39 -16.74 11.04
N SER A 96 -6.33 -15.95 11.22
CA SER A 96 -5.09 -16.40 11.88
C SER A 96 -5.09 -16.23 13.40
N ILE A 97 -5.88 -15.29 13.94
CA ILE A 97 -5.89 -15.00 15.38
C ILE A 97 -7.26 -15.31 15.99
N LEU A 98 -8.34 -14.75 15.43
CA LEU A 98 -9.65 -14.82 16.07
C LEU A 98 -10.22 -16.24 16.06
N VAL A 99 -10.17 -16.93 14.91
CA VAL A 99 -10.71 -18.29 14.77
C VAL A 99 -9.96 -19.30 15.67
N PRO A 100 -8.62 -19.36 15.68
CA PRO A 100 -7.90 -20.29 16.57
C PRO A 100 -8.14 -20.02 18.05
N VAL A 101 -8.20 -18.76 18.46
CA VAL A 101 -8.49 -18.38 19.86
C VAL A 101 -9.90 -18.82 20.26
N ALA A 102 -10.91 -18.54 19.42
CA ALA A 102 -12.29 -18.95 19.69
C ALA A 102 -12.41 -20.49 19.81
N VAL A 103 -11.78 -21.24 18.90
CA VAL A 103 -11.76 -22.71 18.95
C VAL A 103 -11.13 -23.18 20.25
N THR A 104 -10.00 -22.62 20.65
CA THR A 104 -9.27 -23.00 21.88
C THR A 104 -10.09 -22.73 23.15
N VAL A 105 -10.78 -21.59 23.23
CA VAL A 105 -11.66 -21.27 24.36
C VAL A 105 -12.82 -22.25 24.45
N ILE A 106 -13.46 -22.57 23.32
CA ILE A 106 -14.59 -23.51 23.27
C ILE A 106 -14.15 -24.91 23.70
N THR A 107 -13.04 -25.43 23.17
CA THR A 107 -12.53 -26.75 23.57
C THR A 107 -12.14 -26.78 25.04
N THR A 108 -11.51 -25.73 25.56
CA THR A 108 -11.13 -25.65 26.98
C THR A 108 -12.37 -25.66 27.88
N LEU A 109 -13.41 -24.88 27.55
CA LEU A 109 -14.67 -24.85 28.29
C LEU A 109 -15.39 -26.21 28.24
N LEU A 110 -15.42 -26.86 27.09
CA LEU A 110 -15.99 -28.21 26.94
C LEU A 110 -15.26 -29.23 27.81
N ILE A 111 -13.93 -29.23 27.80
CA ILE A 111 -13.11 -30.12 28.63
C ILE A 111 -13.39 -29.89 30.12
N LEU A 112 -13.48 -28.63 30.54
CA LEU A 112 -13.71 -28.25 31.93
C LEU A 112 -15.12 -28.68 32.41
N LEU A 113 -16.14 -28.48 31.58
CA LEU A 113 -17.51 -28.95 31.83
C LEU A 113 -17.62 -30.48 31.87
N LEU A 114 -16.88 -31.19 31.01
CA LEU A 114 -16.84 -32.66 31.02
C LEU A 114 -16.15 -33.21 32.26
N ASN A 115 -15.09 -32.56 32.74
CA ASN A 115 -14.41 -32.96 33.97
C ASN A 115 -15.21 -32.65 35.24
N LEU A 116 -16.06 -31.61 35.24
CA LEU A 116 -16.97 -31.31 36.36
C LEU A 116 -18.17 -32.27 36.48
N LYS A 117 -18.45 -33.06 35.44
CA LYS A 117 -19.52 -34.08 35.45
C LYS A 117 -19.06 -35.48 35.88
N LYS A 118 -17.75 -35.67 36.12
CA LYS A 118 -17.18 -36.88 36.72
C LYS A 118 -17.03 -36.70 38.23
#